data_AF-A0A4Y7PN10-F1
#
_entry.id   AF-A0A4Y7PN10-F1
#
_cell.length_a   1.000
_cell.length_b   1.000
_cell.length_c   1.000
_cell.angle_alpha   90.00
_cell.angle_beta   90.00
_cell.angle_gamma   90.00
#
_symmetry.space_group_name_H-M   'P 1'
#
loop_
_entity.id
_entity.type
_entity.pdbx_description
1 polymer ?
#
loop_
_entity_poly.entity_id
_entity_poly.type
_entity_poly.pdbx_seq_one_letter_code
_entity_poly.pdbx_strand_id
1 'polypeptide(L)'
;DADFTLKSSDGVLFKVHSPILKLSSVFFRDLLAMPRDPLDVGMPVEIAEKSDVLEALLRIIYPHDSTPPKPMILEFMCTLQKAAEKYEMHYVTSYIRKEVMVRDDDPVALYTLALRSGWKDIARYASVQALRLS
;
A
#
# COMPACT_ATOMS: atom_id res chain seq x y z
N ASP A 1 14.32 14.18 -11.19
CA ASP A 1 13.15 15.09 -11.19
C ASP A 1 11.92 14.25 -11.45
N ALA A 2 10.79 14.59 -10.82
CA ALA A 2 9.56 13.81 -10.93
C ALA A 2 8.86 14.06 -12.28
N ASP A 3 8.51 13.00 -13.00
CA ASP A 3 8.03 13.03 -14.39
C ASP A 3 6.56 12.64 -14.54
N PHE A 4 5.90 12.28 -13.43
CA PHE A 4 4.52 11.80 -13.44
C PHE A 4 3.73 12.33 -12.24
N THR A 5 2.44 12.57 -12.43
CA THR A 5 1.57 13.09 -11.37
C THR A 5 0.41 12.15 -11.12
N LEU A 6 0.24 11.74 -9.88
CA LEU A 6 -0.94 11.03 -9.38
C LEU A 6 -1.84 12.01 -8.65
N LYS A 7 -3.15 11.81 -8.73
CA LYS A 7 -4.15 12.58 -7.98
C LYS A 7 -4.96 11.60 -7.12
N SER A 8 -4.91 11.78 -5.80
CA SER A 8 -5.73 10.99 -4.87
C SER A 8 -7.21 11.34 -4.99
N SER A 9 -8.09 10.50 -4.42
CA SER A 9 -9.53 10.70 -4.48
C SER A 9 -10.03 11.92 -3.68
N ASP A 10 -9.25 12.37 -2.69
CA ASP A 10 -9.44 13.63 -1.95
C ASP A 10 -8.74 14.83 -2.60
N GLY A 11 -8.23 14.67 -3.84
CA GLY A 11 -7.78 15.76 -4.70
C GLY A 11 -6.32 16.20 -4.51
N VAL A 12 -5.54 15.50 -3.69
CA VAL A 12 -4.13 15.81 -3.46
C VAL A 12 -3.27 15.30 -4.63
N LEU A 13 -2.34 16.14 -5.08
CA LEU A 13 -1.43 15.82 -6.18
C LEU A 13 -0.09 15.34 -5.64
N PHE A 14 0.37 14.20 -6.18
CA PHE A 14 1.65 13.58 -5.86
C PHE A 14 2.52 13.54 -7.11
N LYS A 15 3.62 14.30 -7.09
CA LYS A 15 4.67 14.20 -8.11
C LYS A 15 5.55 12.99 -7.82
N VAL A 16 5.64 12.09 -8.78
CA VAL A 16 6.36 10.82 -8.64
C VAL A 16 7.29 10.57 -9.83
N HIS A 17 8.24 9.67 -9.64
CA HIS A 17 9.16 9.17 -10.64
C HIS A 17 8.59 7.87 -11.19
N SER A 18 8.21 7.90 -12.46
CA SER A 18 7.69 6.75 -13.21
C SER A 18 8.57 5.51 -13.05
N PRO A 19 9.92 5.58 -13.11
CA PRO A 19 10.76 4.38 -12.97
C PRO A 19 10.55 3.65 -11.63
N ILE A 20 10.44 4.38 -10.52
CA ILE A 20 10.21 3.80 -9.19
C ILE A 20 8.84 3.13 -9.14
N LEU A 21 7.82 3.80 -9.68
CA LEU A 21 6.45 3.28 -9.70
C LEU A 21 6.34 2.01 -10.55
N LYS A 22 6.96 1.99 -11.74
CA LYS A 22 7.00 0.81 -12.65
C LYS A 22 7.74 -0.38 -12.03
N LEU A 23 8.82 -0.13 -11.29
CA LEU A 23 9.58 -1.19 -10.60
C LEU A 23 8.81 -1.78 -9.41
N SER A 24 7.96 -0.97 -8.78
CA SER A 24 7.30 -1.33 -7.52
C SER A 24 5.88 -1.87 -7.71
N SER A 25 5.32 -1.76 -8.91
CA SER A 25 3.93 -2.11 -9.22
C SER A 25 3.80 -2.62 -10.66
N VAL A 26 3.28 -3.84 -10.81
CA VAL A 26 2.92 -4.40 -12.12
C VAL A 26 1.82 -3.57 -12.77
N PHE A 27 0.77 -3.23 -12.01
CA PHE A 27 -0.32 -2.38 -12.48
C PHE A 27 0.17 -1.07 -13.10
N PHE A 28 1.03 -0.31 -12.39
CA PHE A 28 1.52 0.97 -12.89
C PHE A 28 2.52 0.81 -14.05
N ARG A 29 3.30 -0.28 -14.07
CA ARG A 29 4.14 -0.61 -15.22
C ARG A 29 3.31 -0.73 -16.49
N ASP A 30 2.22 -1.49 -16.42
CA ASP A 30 1.38 -1.78 -17.56
C ASP A 30 0.56 -0.53 -17.95
N LEU A 31 0.02 0.20 -16.97
CA LEU A 31 -0.68 1.49 -17.19
C LEU A 31 0.20 2.51 -17.92
N LEU A 32 1.46 2.64 -17.52
CA LEU A 32 2.42 3.58 -18.12
C LEU A 32 3.06 3.08 -19.41
N ALA A 33 2.78 1.85 -19.84
CA ALA A 33 3.17 1.31 -21.15
C ALA A 33 2.09 1.54 -22.22
N MET A 34 0.86 1.85 -21.81
CA MET A 34 -0.25 2.13 -22.74
C MET A 34 -0.05 3.48 -23.45
N PRO A 35 -0.40 3.57 -24.76
CA PRO A 35 -0.42 4.85 -25.45
C PRO A 35 -1.40 5.81 -24.77
N ARG A 36 -0.94 7.01 -24.43
CA ARG A 36 -1.82 8.10 -23.98
C ARG A 36 -2.25 8.96 -25.15
N ASP A 37 -3.47 9.48 -25.06
CA ASP A 37 -3.92 10.52 -25.98
C ASP A 37 -2.99 11.75 -25.84
N PRO A 38 -2.54 12.36 -26.94
CA PRO A 38 -1.79 13.62 -26.92
C PRO A 38 -2.44 14.72 -26.05
N LEU A 39 -3.77 14.73 -25.93
CA LEU A 39 -4.52 15.69 -25.10
C LEU A 39 -4.38 15.42 -23.60
N ASP A 40 -4.04 14.19 -23.21
CA ASP A 40 -3.86 13.77 -21.81
C ASP A 40 -2.41 13.88 -21.34
N VAL A 41 -1.50 14.31 -22.22
CA VAL A 41 -0.07 14.45 -21.89
C VAL A 41 0.10 15.54 -20.82
N GLY A 42 0.59 15.12 -19.65
CA GLY A 42 0.79 16.01 -18.50
C GLY A 42 -0.40 16.09 -17.54
N MET A 43 -1.54 15.44 -17.85
CA MET A 43 -2.66 15.36 -16.92
C MET A 43 -2.37 14.38 -15.77
N PRO A 44 -2.77 14.70 -14.53
CA PRO A 44 -2.66 13.77 -13.42
C PRO A 44 -3.49 12.51 -13.65
N VAL A 45 -2.95 11.35 -13.28
CA VAL A 45 -3.74 10.12 -13.24
C VAL A 45 -4.47 10.02 -11.91
N GLU A 46 -5.79 9.86 -11.97
CA GLU A 46 -6.62 9.72 -10.79
C GLU A 46 -6.48 8.32 -10.17
N ILE A 47 -6.38 8.31 -8.85
CA ILE A 47 -6.19 7.15 -7.99
C ILE A 47 -7.36 7.13 -7.00
N ALA A 48 -7.92 5.95 -6.72
CA ALA A 48 -9.13 5.82 -5.90
C ALA A 48 -8.87 6.06 -4.39
N GLU A 49 -7.61 5.97 -3.99
CA GLU A 49 -7.13 5.97 -2.63
C GLU A 49 -6.99 7.42 -2.18
N LYS A 50 -7.30 7.63 -0.89
CA LYS A 50 -7.08 8.91 -0.24
C LYS A 50 -5.58 9.22 -0.16
N SER A 51 -5.28 10.50 0.04
CA SER A 51 -3.93 11.02 0.11
C SER A 51 -3.05 10.30 1.14
N ASP A 52 -3.59 9.95 2.30
CA ASP A 52 -2.90 9.23 3.37
C ASP A 52 -2.42 7.83 2.95
N VAL A 53 -3.29 7.05 2.32
CA VAL A 53 -2.98 5.71 1.79
C VAL A 53 -1.96 5.82 0.66
N LEU A 54 -2.18 6.75 -0.28
CA LEU A 54 -1.26 6.94 -1.41
C LEU A 54 0.13 7.41 -0.92
N GLU A 55 0.19 8.33 0.03
CA GLU A 55 1.45 8.78 0.63
C GLU A 55 2.19 7.61 1.29
N ALA A 56 1.49 6.76 2.05
CA ALA A 56 2.09 5.60 2.70
C ALA A 56 2.65 4.59 1.68
N LEU A 57 1.90 4.30 0.60
CA LEU A 57 2.38 3.44 -0.50
C LEU A 57 3.67 4.01 -1.11
N LEU A 58 3.66 5.30 -1.43
CA LEU A 58 4.79 5.98 -2.07
C LEU A 58 6.01 5.98 -1.15
N ARG A 59 5.86 6.37 0.12
CA ARG A 59 6.97 6.34 1.09
C ARG A 59 7.62 4.97 1.19
N ILE A 60 6.84 3.89 1.25
CA ILE A 60 7.38 2.53 1.35
C ILE A 60 8.25 2.16 0.14
N ILE A 61 7.90 2.61 -1.07
CA ILE A 61 8.63 2.25 -2.29
C ILE A 61 9.77 3.21 -2.66
N TYR A 62 9.83 4.39 -2.04
CA TYR A 62 10.87 5.36 -2.32
C TYR A 62 12.12 5.10 -1.47
N PRO A 63 13.31 5.01 -2.11
CA PRO A 63 14.56 4.93 -1.38
C PRO A 63 14.75 6.22 -0.56
N HIS A 64 15.16 6.07 0.70
CA HIS A 64 15.40 7.13 1.70
C HIS A 64 14.17 7.69 2.43
N ASP A 65 12.95 7.45 1.94
CA ASP A 65 11.68 7.83 2.59
C ASP A 65 10.86 6.62 3.08
N SER A 66 11.53 5.48 3.30
CA SER A 66 10.94 4.17 3.59
C SER A 66 10.19 4.07 4.94
N THR A 67 10.08 5.16 5.68
CA THR A 67 9.21 5.25 6.86
C THR A 67 7.88 5.90 6.49
N PRO A 68 6.78 5.11 6.35
CA PRO A 68 5.44 5.67 6.23
C PRO A 68 5.09 6.52 7.46
N PRO A 69 4.11 7.45 7.34
CA PRO A 69 3.74 8.32 8.43
C PRO A 69 3.26 7.48 9.62
N LYS A 70 3.83 7.72 10.81
CA LYS A 70 3.43 7.02 12.05
C LYS A 70 2.38 7.83 12.81
N PRO A 71 1.44 7.18 13.52
CA PRO A 71 1.33 5.72 13.69
C PRO A 71 0.42 5.03 12.65
N MET A 72 0.91 3.95 12.03
CA MET A 72 0.07 3.01 11.29
C MET A 72 -0.67 2.09 12.28
N ILE A 73 -1.94 2.37 12.51
CA ILE A 73 -2.83 1.47 13.25
C ILE A 73 -3.25 0.29 12.35
N LEU A 74 -3.63 -0.84 12.95
CA LEU A 74 -3.96 -2.06 12.21
C LEU A 74 -5.08 -1.86 11.17
N GLU A 75 -6.07 -1.03 11.47
CA GLU A 75 -7.13 -0.68 10.52
C GLU A 75 -6.58 0.04 9.27
N PHE A 76 -5.65 0.97 9.46
CA PHE A 76 -4.98 1.64 8.35
C PHE A 76 -4.11 0.65 7.56
N MET A 77 -3.39 -0.25 8.24
CA MET A 77 -2.60 -1.30 7.59
C MET A 77 -3.48 -2.24 6.74
N CYS A 78 -4.70 -2.55 7.18
CA CYS A 78 -5.67 -3.29 6.37
C CYS A 78 -6.04 -2.54 5.09
N THR A 79 -6.24 -1.23 5.20
CA THR A 79 -6.56 -0.37 4.03
C THR A 79 -5.38 -0.30 3.07
N LEU A 80 -4.18 -0.11 3.62
CA LEU A 80 -2.94 -0.07 2.85
C LEU A 80 -2.65 -1.41 2.14
N GLN A 81 -2.91 -2.53 2.81
CA GLN A 81 -2.73 -3.88 2.26
C GLN A 81 -3.66 -4.12 1.06
N LYS A 82 -4.93 -3.70 1.14
CA LYS A 82 -5.88 -3.79 0.02
C LYS A 82 -5.41 -2.96 -1.18
N ALA A 83 -4.90 -1.75 -0.94
CA ALA A 83 -4.37 -0.90 -2.00
C ALA A 83 -3.10 -1.50 -2.62
N ALA A 84 -2.21 -2.07 -1.80
CA ALA A 84 -1.02 -2.77 -2.27
C ALA A 84 -1.37 -3.98 -3.15
N GLU A 85 -2.39 -4.76 -2.78
CA GLU A 85 -2.89 -5.87 -3.59
C GLU A 85 -3.49 -5.36 -4.91
N LYS A 86 -4.34 -4.33 -4.86
CA LYS A 86 -4.97 -3.72 -6.04
C LYS A 86 -3.94 -3.19 -7.06
N TYR A 87 -2.85 -2.62 -6.57
CA TYR A 87 -1.77 -2.09 -7.39
C TYR A 87 -0.62 -3.08 -7.61
N GLU A 88 -0.79 -4.33 -7.22
CA GLU A 88 0.21 -5.39 -7.41
C GLU A 88 1.61 -4.99 -6.87
N MET A 89 1.64 -4.42 -5.67
CA MET A 89 2.83 -3.88 -5.00
C MET A 89 3.39 -4.87 -3.98
N HIS A 90 4.03 -5.95 -4.46
CA HIS A 90 4.50 -7.05 -3.61
C HIS A 90 5.47 -6.63 -2.49
N TYR A 91 6.32 -5.62 -2.75
CA TYR A 91 7.23 -5.10 -1.73
C TYR A 91 6.47 -4.46 -0.56
N VAL A 92 5.41 -3.70 -0.84
CA VAL A 92 4.54 -3.09 0.16
C VAL A 92 3.82 -4.16 0.99
N THR A 93 3.27 -5.19 0.33
CA THR A 93 2.67 -6.35 1.01
C THR A 93 3.66 -7.02 1.97
N SER A 94 4.91 -7.20 1.52
CA SER A 94 5.96 -7.80 2.35
C SER A 94 6.36 -6.91 3.53
N TYR A 95 6.37 -5.60 3.33
CA TYR A 95 6.63 -4.61 4.38
C TYR A 95 5.53 -4.64 5.45
N ILE A 96 4.25 -4.57 5.05
CA ILE A 96 3.10 -4.63 5.97
C ILE A 96 3.15 -5.93 6.79
N ARG A 97 3.42 -7.06 6.12
CA ARG A 97 3.54 -8.36 6.79
C ARG A 97 4.58 -8.36 7.92
N LYS A 98 5.75 -7.76 7.68
CA LYS A 98 6.82 -7.65 8.69
C LYS A 98 6.40 -6.75 9.85
N GLU A 99 5.76 -5.62 9.55
CA GLU A 99 5.30 -4.68 10.56
C GLU A 99 4.21 -5.27 11.45
N VAL A 100 3.30 -6.10 10.92
CA VAL A 100 2.25 -6.73 11.75
C VAL A 100 2.75 -7.91 12.58
N MET A 101 3.81 -8.59 12.14
CA MET A 101 4.38 -9.74 12.88
C MET A 101 5.01 -9.34 14.22
N VAL A 102 5.38 -8.07 14.40
CA VAL A 102 5.98 -7.56 15.65
C VAL A 102 4.96 -6.90 16.58
N ARG A 103 3.66 -6.98 16.24
CA ARG A 103 2.58 -6.35 17.00
C ARG A 103 1.82 -7.35 17.86
N ASP A 104 1.47 -6.92 19.07
CA ASP A 104 0.67 -7.68 20.03
C ASP A 104 -0.56 -6.88 20.52
N ASP A 105 -0.92 -5.78 19.84
CA ASP A 105 -1.94 -4.83 20.32
C ASP A 105 -3.40 -5.25 20.05
N ASP A 106 -3.68 -5.97 18.96
CA ASP A 106 -5.02 -6.49 18.65
C ASP A 106 -4.96 -7.80 17.85
N PRO A 107 -5.04 -8.96 18.54
CA PRO A 107 -5.04 -10.28 17.89
C PRO A 107 -6.23 -10.53 16.96
N VAL A 108 -7.39 -9.90 17.17
CA VAL A 108 -8.59 -10.12 16.36
C VAL A 108 -8.47 -9.38 15.02
N ALA A 109 -8.03 -8.12 15.06
CA ALA A 109 -7.73 -7.36 13.85
C ALA A 109 -6.59 -8.01 13.06
N LEU A 110 -5.53 -8.49 13.73
CA LEU A 110 -4.43 -9.22 13.11
C LEU A 110 -4.90 -10.51 12.43
N TYR A 111 -5.75 -11.29 13.09
CA TYR A 111 -6.34 -12.50 12.50
C TYR A 111 -7.13 -12.19 11.24
N THR A 112 -7.97 -11.15 11.28
CA THR A 112 -8.81 -10.75 10.14
C THR A 112 -7.97 -10.28 8.96
N LEU A 113 -6.92 -9.49 9.21
CA LEU A 113 -5.97 -9.07 8.18
C LEU A 113 -5.25 -10.27 7.56
N ALA A 114 -4.70 -11.15 8.40
CA ALA A 114 -3.97 -12.32 7.95
C ALA A 114 -4.83 -13.28 7.12
N LEU A 115 -6.09 -13.49 7.48
CA LEU A 115 -7.02 -14.29 6.69
C LEU A 115 -7.26 -13.67 5.31
N ARG A 116 -7.55 -12.36 5.25
CA ARG A 116 -7.84 -11.65 4.00
C ARG A 116 -6.65 -11.66 3.04
N SER A 117 -5.44 -11.54 3.58
CA SER A 117 -4.19 -11.54 2.80
C SER A 117 -3.60 -12.94 2.59
N GLY A 118 -4.28 -14.00 3.03
CA GLY A 118 -3.83 -15.38 2.86
C GLY A 118 -2.58 -15.78 3.67
N TRP A 119 -2.21 -15.00 4.69
CA TRP A 119 -1.06 -15.25 5.56
C TRP A 119 -1.38 -16.28 6.65
N LYS A 120 -1.44 -17.56 6.24
CA LYS A 120 -1.89 -18.68 7.10
C LYS A 120 -1.12 -18.81 8.43
N ASP A 121 0.18 -18.54 8.42
CA ASP A 121 1.04 -18.56 9.60
C ASP A 121 0.65 -17.47 10.62
N ILE A 122 0.44 -16.24 10.13
CA ILE A 122 0.01 -15.11 10.97
C ILE A 122 -1.42 -15.34 11.47
N ALA A 123 -2.31 -15.85 10.62
CA ALA A 123 -3.68 -16.17 11.02
C ALA A 123 -3.71 -17.23 12.13
N ARG A 124 -2.89 -18.28 12.02
CA ARG A 124 -2.78 -19.29 13.08
C ARG A 124 -2.24 -18.68 14.37
N TYR A 125 -1.17 -17.89 14.31
CA TYR A 125 -0.63 -17.20 15.49
C TYR A 125 -1.67 -16.31 16.18
N ALA A 126 -2.31 -15.44 15.40
CA ALA A 126 -3.31 -14.49 15.90
C ALA A 126 -4.53 -15.19 16.49
N SER A 127 -4.99 -16.30 15.89
CA SER A 127 -6.12 -17.10 16.42
C SER A 127 -5.84 -17.66 17.82
N VAL A 128 -4.61 -18.11 18.08
CA VAL A 128 -4.22 -18.64 19.39
C VAL A 128 -4.22 -17.54 20.45
N GLN A 129 -3.76 -16.34 20.09
CA GLN A 129 -3.76 -15.20 21.00
C GLN A 129 -5.17 -14.66 21.26
N ALA A 130 -6.02 -14.58 20.23
CA ALA A 130 -7.40 -14.14 20.37
C ALA A 130 -8.22 -15.04 21.32
N LEU A 131 -8.02 -16.37 21.24
CA LEU A 131 -8.67 -17.35 22.13
C LEU A 131 -8.20 -17.27 23.59
N ARG A 132 -7.04 -16.66 23.87
CA ARG A 132 -6.57 -16.46 25.25
C ARG A 132 -7.20 -15.24 25.93
N LEU A 133 -7.81 -14.36 25.15
CA LEU A 133 -8.45 -13.13 25.61
C LEU A 133 -9.98 -13.28 25.80
N SER A 134 -10.55 -14.40 25.34
CA SER A 134 -11.96 -14.79 25.52
C SER A 134 -12.16 -15.67 26.75
#